data_AF-A0A7S3GYA6-F1
#
_entry.id   AF-A0A7S3GYA6-F1
#
_cell.length_a   1.000
_cell.length_b   1.000
_cell.length_c   1.000
_cell.angle_alpha   90.00
_cell.angle_beta   90.00
_cell.angle_gamma   90.00
#
_symmetry.space_group_name_H-M   'P 1'
#
loop_
_entity.id
_entity.type
_entity.pdbx_description
1 polymer ?
#
loop_
_entity_poly.entity_id
_entity_poly.type
_entity_poly.pdbx_seq_one_letter_code
_entity_poly.pdbx_strand_id
1 'polypeptide(L)'
;FGFDFNPAADRIRVVSNTGQNLRLHPDTGAAVDGDPAVDGVQPDPALRYAWGDVNARRKPDIAGAAYTYNPNDSKITTNYAIDRALGVLVMQGSREGTLPVVSPNSGQLRTVGSLGLGPITDVAFDIADVGNTALVAVRSAAHSQTLLHRVDLATGATKPLGTVGEGAPLLGMAIEP
;
A
#
# COMPACT_ATOMS: atom_id res chain seq x y z
N PHE A 1 -7.39 -2.35 6.74
CA PHE A 1 -6.78 -3.30 5.80
C PHE A 1 -6.40 -2.53 4.56
N GLY A 2 -5.30 -2.89 3.90
CA GLY A 2 -4.99 -2.48 2.54
C GLY A 2 -5.15 -3.65 1.59
N PHE A 3 -5.60 -3.39 0.37
CA PHE A 3 -5.88 -4.38 -0.66
C PHE A 3 -5.59 -3.76 -2.02
N ASP A 4 -4.92 -4.48 -2.91
CA ASP A 4 -4.87 -4.11 -4.33
C ASP A 4 -4.43 -5.27 -5.23
N PHE A 5 -4.71 -5.16 -6.52
CA PHE A 5 -4.25 -6.07 -7.56
C PHE A 5 -2.81 -5.75 -7.97
N ASN A 6 -1.94 -6.75 -8.00
CA ASN A 6 -0.67 -6.65 -8.67
C ASN A 6 -0.84 -7.06 -10.13
N PRO A 7 -0.88 -6.12 -11.09
CA PRO A 7 -1.15 -6.42 -12.49
C PRO A 7 -0.06 -7.29 -13.14
N ALA A 8 1.18 -7.25 -12.64
CA ALA A 8 2.27 -8.07 -13.17
C ALA A 8 2.24 -9.53 -12.67
N ALA A 9 1.83 -9.74 -11.42
CA ALA A 9 1.82 -11.07 -10.80
C ALA A 9 0.47 -11.79 -10.96
N ASP A 10 -0.56 -11.08 -11.41
CA ASP A 10 -1.95 -11.56 -11.44
C ASP A 10 -2.41 -12.05 -10.06
N ARG A 11 -2.12 -11.27 -9.01
CA ARG A 11 -2.44 -11.62 -7.62
C ARG A 11 -2.98 -10.42 -6.88
N ILE A 12 -3.90 -10.69 -5.97
CA ILE A 12 -4.34 -9.73 -4.97
C ILE A 12 -3.34 -9.73 -3.82
N ARG A 13 -2.96 -8.55 -3.34
CA ARG A 13 -2.28 -8.35 -2.06
C ARG A 13 -3.30 -7.97 -1.00
N VAL A 14 -3.21 -8.56 0.18
CA VAL A 14 -3.95 -8.11 1.37
C VAL A 14 -3.00 -7.88 2.52
N VAL A 15 -3.09 -6.69 3.12
CA VAL A 15 -2.25 -6.26 4.25
C VAL A 15 -3.10 -5.66 5.37
N SER A 16 -2.57 -5.65 6.59
CA SER A 16 -3.32 -5.15 7.74
C SER A 16 -2.45 -4.46 8.80
N ASN A 17 -3.14 -3.79 9.73
CA ASN A 17 -2.57 -3.13 10.89
C ASN A 17 -1.99 -4.09 11.95
N THR A 18 -2.27 -5.40 11.82
CA THR A 18 -1.65 -6.43 12.67
C THR A 18 -0.42 -7.05 12.00
N GLY A 19 -0.05 -6.58 10.81
CA GLY A 19 1.13 -7.03 10.07
C GLY A 19 0.87 -8.20 9.12
N GLN A 20 -0.39 -8.53 8.82
CA GLN A 20 -0.70 -9.56 7.82
C GLN A 20 -0.16 -9.15 6.45
N ASN A 21 0.32 -10.15 5.71
CA ASN A 21 0.78 -10.02 4.34
C ASN A 21 0.32 -11.29 3.61
N LEU A 22 -0.71 -11.16 2.77
CA LEU A 22 -1.35 -12.28 2.10
C LEU A 22 -1.38 -12.05 0.60
N ARG A 23 -1.39 -13.15 -0.14
CA ARG A 23 -1.68 -13.17 -1.57
C ARG A 23 -2.94 -13.98 -1.81
N LEU A 24 -3.85 -13.48 -2.64
CA LEU A 24 -5.03 -14.23 -3.07
C LEU A 24 -5.05 -14.32 -4.60
N HIS A 25 -5.68 -15.38 -5.12
CA HIS A 25 -6.00 -15.49 -6.53
C HIS A 25 -7.21 -14.60 -6.86
N PRO A 26 -7.16 -13.78 -7.92
CA PRO A 26 -8.23 -12.83 -8.23
C PRO A 26 -9.56 -13.53 -8.55
N ASP A 27 -9.54 -14.59 -9.36
CA ASP A 27 -10.78 -15.27 -9.77
C ASP A 27 -11.43 -16.14 -8.68
N THR A 28 -10.62 -16.75 -7.82
CA THR A 28 -11.11 -17.78 -6.87
C THR A 28 -11.10 -17.30 -5.42
N GLY A 29 -10.42 -16.20 -5.12
CA GLY A 29 -10.17 -15.75 -3.74
C GLY A 29 -9.26 -16.69 -2.93
N ALA A 30 -8.74 -17.76 -3.53
CA ALA A 30 -7.90 -18.74 -2.83
C ALA A 30 -6.60 -18.09 -2.35
N ALA A 31 -6.25 -18.32 -1.09
CA ALA A 31 -4.98 -17.86 -0.54
C ALA A 31 -3.80 -18.61 -1.20
N VAL A 32 -2.77 -17.85 -1.54
CA VAL A 32 -1.52 -18.38 -2.10
C VAL A 32 -0.57 -18.68 -0.97
N ASP A 33 0.03 -19.87 -1.02
CA ASP A 33 0.99 -20.32 -0.03
C ASP A 33 2.29 -19.50 -0.08
N GLY A 34 2.68 -18.97 1.07
CA GLY A 34 3.90 -18.22 1.32
C GLY A 34 5.12 -19.11 1.55
N ASP A 35 4.91 -20.35 2.01
CA ASP A 35 6.00 -21.28 2.35
C ASP A 35 5.62 -22.73 1.98
N PRO A 36 5.98 -23.19 0.77
CA PRO A 36 5.63 -24.53 0.29
C PRO A 36 6.37 -25.65 1.05
N ALA A 37 7.30 -25.32 1.95
CA ALA A 37 7.98 -26.32 2.78
C ALA A 37 7.17 -26.67 4.05
N VAL A 38 6.10 -25.94 4.35
CA VAL A 38 5.24 -26.16 5.52
C VAL A 38 3.87 -26.63 5.05
N ASP A 39 3.31 -27.64 5.72
CA ASP A 39 2.00 -28.16 5.36
C ASP A 39 0.89 -27.11 5.56
N GLY A 40 0.05 -26.94 4.53
CA GLY A 40 -1.09 -26.02 4.52
C GLY A 40 -0.73 -24.61 4.07
N VAL A 41 -1.74 -23.79 3.76
CA VAL A 41 -1.53 -22.45 3.19
C VAL A 41 -1.01 -21.49 4.25
N GLN A 42 0.23 -21.03 4.07
CA GLN A 42 0.85 -20.05 4.95
C GLN A 42 0.74 -18.61 4.40
N PRO A 43 0.61 -17.59 5.27
CA PRO A 43 0.80 -16.20 4.86
C PRO A 43 2.24 -15.94 4.43
N ASP A 44 2.46 -14.87 3.68
CA ASP A 44 3.81 -14.34 3.50
C ASP A 44 4.35 -13.81 4.85
N PRO A 45 5.69 -13.71 5.03
CA PRO A 45 6.28 -13.07 6.20
C PRO A 45 5.61 -11.75 6.57
N ALA A 46 5.36 -11.58 7.87
CA ALA A 46 4.66 -10.43 8.43
C ALA A 46 5.37 -9.11 8.10
N LEU A 47 4.56 -8.05 7.98
CA LEU A 47 5.06 -6.72 7.66
C LEU A 47 6.00 -6.21 8.75
N ARG A 48 7.16 -5.70 8.32
CA ARG A 48 8.14 -5.04 9.19
C ARG A 48 8.94 -4.01 8.41
N TYR A 49 9.32 -2.94 9.08
CA TYR A 49 10.31 -2.02 8.52
C TYR A 49 11.68 -2.70 8.38
N ALA A 50 12.37 -2.43 7.28
CA ALA A 50 13.73 -2.93 7.07
C ALA A 50 14.68 -2.37 8.14
N TRP A 51 15.74 -3.10 8.48
CA TRP A 51 16.66 -2.72 9.57
C TRP A 51 17.33 -1.35 9.42
N GLY A 52 17.55 -0.91 8.18
CA GLY A 52 18.11 0.41 7.87
C GLY A 52 17.06 1.51 7.67
N ASP A 53 15.77 1.19 7.81
CA ASP A 53 14.70 2.17 7.68
C ASP A 53 14.62 3.08 8.91
N VAL A 54 14.20 4.34 8.72
CA VAL A 54 13.98 5.29 9.82
C VAL A 54 12.98 4.76 10.86
N ASN A 55 12.10 3.83 10.48
CA ASN A 55 11.09 3.21 11.33
C ASN A 55 11.38 1.74 11.67
N ALA A 56 12.59 1.22 11.46
CA ALA A 56 12.99 -0.20 11.61
C ALA A 56 12.46 -0.95 12.85
N ARG A 57 12.22 -0.25 13.97
CA ARG A 57 11.79 -0.83 15.26
C ARG A 57 10.34 -0.51 15.62
N ARG A 58 9.60 0.15 14.73
CA ARG A 58 8.18 0.45 14.91
C ARG A 58 7.35 -0.70 14.37
N LYS A 59 6.23 -0.98 15.04
CA LYS A 59 5.21 -1.90 14.51
C LYS A 59 4.45 -1.17 13.40
N PRO A 60 4.41 -1.71 12.17
CA PRO A 60 3.64 -1.10 11.10
C PRO A 60 2.13 -1.11 11.40
N ASP A 61 1.45 -0.02 11.07
CA ASP A 61 -0.02 0.09 11.08
C ASP A 61 -0.50 0.38 9.65
N ILE A 62 -0.49 -0.66 8.80
CA ILE A 62 -0.80 -0.52 7.38
C ILE A 62 -2.32 -0.57 7.14
N ALA A 63 -2.83 0.47 6.49
CA ALA A 63 -4.26 0.65 6.25
C ALA A 63 -4.64 0.95 4.79
N GLY A 64 -3.68 0.95 3.86
CA GLY A 64 -3.91 1.05 2.43
C GLY A 64 -2.73 0.43 1.68
N ALA A 65 -2.98 -0.12 0.49
CA ALA A 65 -1.96 -0.65 -0.41
C ALA A 65 -2.39 -0.36 -1.85
N ALA A 66 -1.43 -0.11 -2.73
CA ALA A 66 -1.68 0.12 -4.15
C ALA A 66 -0.41 -0.17 -4.97
N TYR A 67 -0.58 -0.68 -6.17
CA TYR A 67 0.49 -1.01 -7.11
C TYR A 67 0.60 0.03 -8.21
N THR A 68 1.83 0.37 -8.58
CA THR A 68 2.07 1.08 -9.85
C THR A 68 1.90 0.15 -11.04
N TYR A 69 1.60 0.72 -12.19
CA TYR A 69 1.71 0.07 -13.49
C TYR A 69 2.93 0.59 -14.25
N ASN A 70 3.71 -0.32 -14.85
CA ASN A 70 4.85 0.07 -15.68
C ASN A 70 4.50 -0.06 -17.17
N PRO A 71 4.43 1.06 -17.91
CA PRO A 71 4.06 1.03 -19.33
C PRO A 71 5.16 0.47 -20.24
N ASN A 72 6.41 0.38 -19.76
CA ASN A 72 7.55 -0.11 -20.55
C ASN A 72 7.83 -1.60 -20.30
N ASP A 73 7.45 -2.13 -19.13
CA ASP A 73 7.58 -3.54 -18.79
C ASP A 73 6.45 -3.97 -17.85
N SER A 74 5.41 -4.61 -18.40
CA SER A 74 4.25 -5.05 -17.63
C SER A 74 4.54 -6.14 -16.60
N LYS A 75 5.78 -6.67 -16.54
CA LYS A 75 6.18 -7.70 -15.58
C LYS A 75 6.71 -7.13 -14.26
N ILE A 76 6.86 -5.81 -14.16
CA ILE A 76 7.34 -5.15 -12.95
C ILE A 76 6.34 -4.12 -12.46
N THR A 77 6.21 -4.05 -11.15
CA THR A 77 5.36 -3.12 -10.42
C THR A 77 6.06 -2.73 -9.13
N THR A 78 5.66 -1.60 -8.55
CA THR A 78 6.08 -1.19 -7.21
C THR A 78 4.85 -1.19 -6.31
N ASN A 79 4.94 -1.89 -5.18
CA ASN A 79 3.89 -1.89 -4.16
C ASN A 79 4.12 -0.74 -3.17
N TYR A 80 3.14 0.15 -3.06
CA TYR A 80 3.11 1.21 -2.06
C TYR A 80 2.01 0.92 -1.03
N ALA A 81 2.20 1.43 0.17
CA ALA A 81 1.23 1.30 1.25
C ALA A 81 1.23 2.53 2.16
N ILE A 82 0.17 2.67 2.95
CA ILE A 82 -0.01 3.76 3.91
C ILE A 82 0.13 3.21 5.32
N ASP A 83 1.13 3.70 6.06
CA ASP A 83 1.16 3.54 7.51
C ASP A 83 0.38 4.68 8.16
N ARG A 84 -0.79 4.36 8.71
CA ARG A 84 -1.70 5.37 9.24
C ARG A 84 -1.26 5.91 10.60
N ALA A 85 -0.55 5.13 11.41
CA ALA A 85 -0.10 5.58 12.73
C ALA A 85 0.99 6.63 12.59
N LEU A 86 1.86 6.47 11.60
CA LEU A 86 2.95 7.39 11.30
C LEU A 86 2.57 8.48 10.29
N GLY A 87 1.52 8.28 9.50
CA GLY A 87 1.13 9.22 8.45
C GLY A 87 2.15 9.27 7.31
N VAL A 88 2.69 8.12 6.92
CA VAL A 88 3.74 8.03 5.90
C VAL A 88 3.35 7.11 4.75
N LEU A 89 3.84 7.46 3.56
CA LEU A 89 3.90 6.54 2.43
C LEU A 89 5.08 5.59 2.65
N VAL A 90 4.84 4.30 2.49
CA VAL A 90 5.87 3.27 2.50
C VAL A 90 5.84 2.48 1.19
N MET A 91 6.95 1.84 0.89
CA MET A 91 7.10 0.87 -0.18
C MET A 91 7.26 -0.51 0.44
N GLN A 92 6.48 -1.49 -0.02
CA GLN A 92 6.62 -2.88 0.39
C GLN A 92 7.48 -3.61 -0.65
N GLY A 93 8.71 -3.95 -0.27
CA GLY A 93 9.74 -4.42 -1.21
C GLY A 93 10.62 -3.28 -1.71
N SER A 94 11.05 -3.36 -2.98
CA SER A 94 11.88 -2.35 -3.64
C SER A 94 11.17 -1.74 -4.84
N ARG A 95 11.60 -0.55 -5.25
CA ARG A 95 11.11 0.09 -6.47
C ARG A 95 11.55 -0.73 -7.66
N GLU A 96 10.70 -0.78 -8.69
CA GLU A 96 11.09 -1.28 -10.00
C GLU A 96 12.45 -0.73 -10.46
N GLY A 97 13.27 -1.59 -11.08
CA GLY A 97 14.62 -1.25 -11.54
C GLY A 97 15.69 -1.15 -10.43
N THR A 98 15.34 -1.27 -9.14
CA THR A 98 16.32 -1.26 -8.04
C THR A 98 17.02 -2.62 -7.91
N LEU A 99 18.34 -2.61 -7.74
CA LEU A 99 19.15 -3.79 -7.45
C LEU A 99 19.84 -3.67 -6.07
N PRO A 100 19.82 -4.72 -5.24
CA PRO A 100 19.09 -5.97 -5.41
C PRO A 100 17.57 -5.80 -5.27
N VAL A 101 16.80 -6.59 -6.02
CA VAL A 101 15.33 -6.60 -5.94
C VAL A 101 14.90 -7.20 -4.60
N VAL A 102 13.96 -6.54 -3.92
CA VAL A 102 13.31 -7.06 -2.72
C VAL A 102 11.82 -7.26 -3.02
N SER A 103 11.38 -8.52 -3.03
CA SER A 103 9.98 -8.86 -3.28
C SER A 103 9.06 -8.33 -2.17
N PRO A 104 7.86 -7.81 -2.49
CA PRO A 104 6.84 -7.49 -1.49
C PRO A 104 6.46 -8.69 -0.61
N ASN A 105 6.61 -9.93 -1.10
CA ASN A 105 6.36 -11.14 -0.34
C ASN A 105 7.27 -11.27 0.88
N SER A 106 8.41 -10.55 0.93
CA SER A 106 9.28 -10.54 2.12
C SER A 106 8.68 -9.80 3.33
N GLY A 107 7.59 -9.05 3.13
CA GLY A 107 6.98 -8.18 4.14
C GLY A 107 7.81 -6.94 4.51
N GLN A 108 8.95 -6.71 3.86
CA GLN A 108 9.82 -5.57 4.19
C GLN A 108 9.24 -4.25 3.71
N LEU A 109 9.13 -3.29 4.62
CA LEU A 109 8.70 -1.93 4.36
C LEU A 109 9.90 -0.96 4.36
N ARG A 110 9.87 0.00 3.44
CA ARG A 110 10.79 1.14 3.36
C ARG A 110 9.98 2.42 3.33
N THR A 111 10.27 3.35 4.22
CA THR A 111 9.62 4.65 4.30
C THR A 111 10.02 5.49 3.09
N VAL A 112 9.03 5.99 2.36
CA VAL A 112 9.24 6.93 1.24
C VAL A 112 9.26 8.35 1.77
N GLY A 113 8.26 8.71 2.57
CA GLY A 113 8.21 10.00 3.23
C GLY A 113 6.85 10.31 3.87
N SER A 114 6.77 11.48 4.50
CA SER A 114 5.57 11.94 5.20
C SER A 114 4.48 12.37 4.24
N LEU A 115 3.23 11.99 4.53
CA LEU A 115 2.05 12.49 3.84
C LEU A 115 1.75 13.95 4.18
N GLY A 116 2.32 14.48 5.26
CA GLY A 116 2.04 15.83 5.77
C GLY A 116 0.68 15.94 6.49
N LEU A 117 0.02 14.81 6.75
CA LEU A 117 -1.33 14.75 7.34
C LEU A 117 -1.33 14.35 8.82
N GLY A 118 -0.17 13.96 9.36
CA GLY A 118 -0.06 13.34 10.68
C GLY A 118 -0.73 11.96 10.73
N PRO A 119 -1.04 11.45 11.93
CA PRO A 119 -1.75 10.18 12.09
C PRO A 119 -3.14 10.22 11.45
N ILE A 120 -3.47 9.15 10.73
CA ILE A 120 -4.69 8.99 9.94
C ILE A 120 -5.63 8.00 10.66
N THR A 121 -6.92 8.32 10.66
CA THR A 121 -7.96 7.46 11.23
C THR A 121 -8.40 6.41 10.20
N ASP A 122 -8.79 6.89 9.01
CA ASP A 122 -9.26 6.07 7.88
C ASP A 122 -8.55 6.52 6.60
N VAL A 123 -8.22 5.56 5.73
CA VAL A 123 -7.64 5.81 4.42
C VAL A 123 -8.16 4.81 3.40
N ALA A 124 -8.50 5.30 2.21
CA ALA A 124 -8.56 4.52 0.99
C ALA A 124 -7.43 5.00 0.06
N PHE A 125 -6.72 4.08 -0.59
CA PHE A 125 -5.54 4.37 -1.40
C PHE A 125 -5.62 3.58 -2.69
N ASP A 126 -5.38 4.26 -3.81
CA ASP A 126 -5.26 3.62 -5.12
C ASP A 126 -4.29 4.40 -6.04
N ILE A 127 -3.74 3.72 -7.04
CA ILE A 127 -2.82 4.27 -8.04
C ILE A 127 -3.37 3.94 -9.43
N ALA A 128 -3.65 4.98 -10.22
CA ALA A 128 -4.08 4.81 -11.60
C ALA A 128 -3.01 4.13 -12.46
N ASP A 129 -3.41 3.24 -13.36
CA ASP A 129 -2.53 2.60 -14.33
C ASP A 129 -1.97 3.60 -15.36
N VAL A 130 -2.77 4.61 -15.73
CA VAL A 130 -2.35 5.72 -16.58
C VAL A 130 -1.57 6.75 -15.75
N GLY A 131 -0.26 6.78 -15.99
CA GLY A 131 0.63 7.80 -15.42
C GLY A 131 0.91 7.66 -13.92
N ASN A 132 0.49 6.57 -13.27
CA ASN A 132 0.72 6.29 -11.86
C ASN A 132 0.24 7.42 -10.93
N THR A 133 -0.93 7.99 -11.23
CA THR A 133 -1.53 9.01 -10.36
C THR A 133 -2.05 8.34 -9.09
N ALA A 134 -1.34 8.58 -7.99
CA ALA A 134 -1.68 8.08 -6.67
C ALA A 134 -2.67 9.00 -5.95
N LEU A 135 -3.77 8.45 -5.46
CA LEU A 135 -4.81 9.17 -4.71
C LEU A 135 -5.06 8.52 -3.36
N VAL A 136 -5.16 9.34 -2.31
CA VAL A 136 -5.64 8.91 -1.00
C VAL A 136 -6.87 9.69 -0.60
N ALA A 137 -7.90 8.99 -0.10
CA ALA A 137 -9.03 9.59 0.56
C ALA A 137 -8.89 9.36 2.07
N VAL A 138 -8.72 10.43 2.84
CA VAL A 138 -8.26 10.36 4.24
C VAL A 138 -9.23 11.03 5.20
N ARG A 139 -9.32 10.47 6.42
CA ARG A 139 -9.86 11.13 7.61
C ARG A 139 -8.81 11.11 8.69
N SER A 140 -8.69 12.19 9.47
CA SER A 140 -7.76 12.26 10.60
C SER A 140 -8.45 12.79 11.85
N ALA A 141 -7.76 12.73 13.00
CA ALA A 141 -8.29 13.33 14.22
C ALA A 141 -8.53 14.85 14.08
N ALA A 142 -7.76 15.52 13.21
CA ALA A 142 -7.92 16.96 12.94
C ALA A 142 -9.04 17.26 11.92
N HIS A 143 -9.38 16.32 11.04
CA HIS A 143 -10.38 16.51 9.99
C HIS A 143 -11.29 15.28 9.91
N SER A 144 -12.51 15.43 10.42
CA SER A 144 -13.51 14.36 10.47
C SER A 144 -14.15 14.07 9.12
N GLN A 145 -14.08 15.01 8.17
CA GLN A 145 -14.51 14.84 6.78
C GLN A 145 -13.47 14.09 5.95
N THR A 146 -13.93 13.25 5.03
CA THR A 146 -13.05 12.59 4.06
C THR A 146 -12.54 13.59 3.02
N LEU A 147 -11.21 13.78 3.00
CA LEU A 147 -10.51 14.64 2.05
C LEU A 147 -9.77 13.79 1.02
N LEU A 148 -9.88 14.15 -0.26
CA LEU A 148 -9.11 13.56 -1.35
C LEU A 148 -7.79 14.31 -1.51
N HIS A 149 -6.70 13.58 -1.60
CA HIS A 149 -5.37 14.11 -1.85
C HIS A 149 -4.69 13.33 -2.97
N ARG A 150 -3.92 14.04 -3.79
CA ARG A 150 -2.91 13.40 -4.66
C ARG A 150 -1.64 13.16 -3.85
N VAL A 151 -1.03 11.99 -4.01
CA VAL A 151 0.25 11.62 -3.39
C VAL A 151 1.36 11.68 -4.44
N ASP A 152 2.49 12.24 -4.06
CA ASP A 152 3.74 12.10 -4.81
C ASP A 152 4.44 10.81 -4.39
N LEU A 153 4.55 9.83 -5.29
CA LEU A 153 5.13 8.51 -4.99
C LEU A 153 6.65 8.50 -4.78
N ALA A 154 7.34 9.59 -5.09
CA ALA A 154 8.78 9.72 -4.88
C ALA A 154 9.11 10.30 -3.49
N THR A 155 8.25 11.16 -2.97
CA THR A 155 8.49 11.92 -1.73
C THR A 155 7.51 11.60 -0.61
N GLY A 156 6.36 11.00 -0.93
CA GLY A 156 5.24 10.81 -0.02
C GLY A 156 4.38 12.06 0.20
N ALA A 157 4.78 13.23 -0.30
CA ALA A 157 4.04 14.47 -0.03
C ALA A 157 2.63 14.46 -0.65
N THR A 158 1.67 15.10 0.02
CA THR A 158 0.29 15.20 -0.48
C THR A 158 -0.06 16.60 -0.98
N LYS A 159 -0.96 16.66 -1.97
CA LYS A 159 -1.64 17.88 -2.40
C LYS A 159 -3.16 17.69 -2.25
N PRO A 160 -3.87 18.57 -1.51
CA PRO A 160 -5.33 18.44 -1.36
C PRO A 160 -6.03 18.69 -2.69
N LEU A 161 -7.08 17.90 -2.95
CA LEU A 161 -7.94 18.01 -4.13
C LEU A 161 -9.38 18.43 -3.77
N GLY A 162 -9.81 18.16 -2.53
CA GLY A 162 -11.12 18.61 -2.01
C GLY A 162 -11.76 17.58 -1.09
N THR A 163 -13.00 17.87 -0.66
CA THR A 163 -13.82 16.92 0.11
C THR A 163 -14.47 15.90 -0.82
N VAL A 164 -14.50 14.62 -0.42
CA VAL A 164 -15.21 13.58 -1.17
C VAL A 164 -16.68 13.60 -0.82
N GLY A 165 -17.55 13.94 -1.77
CA GLY A 165 -19.00 14.08 -1.53
C GLY A 165 -19.29 15.00 -0.34
N GLU A 166 -20.11 14.52 0.59
CA GLU A 166 -20.43 15.23 1.86
C GLU A 166 -19.34 15.05 2.96
N GLY A 167 -18.24 14.36 2.65
CA GLY A 167 -17.16 14.07 3.59
C GLY A 167 -17.43 12.89 4.52
N ALA A 168 -18.41 12.03 4.21
CA ALA A 168 -18.69 10.82 4.98
C ALA A 168 -17.53 9.81 4.93
N PRO A 169 -17.41 8.90 5.93
CA PRO A 169 -16.42 7.83 5.90
C PRO A 169 -16.59 6.94 4.66
N LEU A 170 -15.47 6.52 4.06
CA LEU A 170 -15.47 5.60 2.92
C LEU A 170 -15.14 4.18 3.38
N LEU A 171 -15.77 3.21 2.72
CA LEU A 171 -15.35 1.81 2.83
C LEU A 171 -14.10 1.51 1.97
N GLY A 172 -14.01 2.16 0.81
CA GLY A 172 -12.92 1.99 -0.15
C GLY A 172 -13.03 2.96 -1.32
N MET A 173 -12.02 2.91 -2.20
CA MET A 173 -11.91 3.70 -3.43
C MET A 173 -11.17 2.85 -4.46
N ALA A 174 -11.55 2.99 -5.73
CA ALA A 174 -10.82 2.46 -6.85
C ALA A 174 -10.86 3.47 -8.00
N ILE A 175 -9.82 3.50 -8.82
CA ILE A 175 -9.69 4.30 -10.03
C ILE A 175 -10.00 3.37 -11.23
N GLU A 176 -10.82 3.86 -12.14
CA GLU A 176 -11.12 3.14 -13.39
C GLU A 176 -9.88 3.07 -14.29
N PRO A 177 -9.56 1.90 -14.88
CA PRO A 177 -8.50 1.74 -15.89
C PRO A 177 -8.77 2.51 -17.19
#